data_AF-A0A9W8I8R2-F1
#
_entry.id   AF-A0A9W8I8R2-F1
#
_cell.length_a   1.000
_cell.length_b   1.000
_cell.length_c   1.000
_cell.angle_alpha   90.00
_cell.angle_beta   90.00
_cell.angle_gamma   90.00
#
_symmetry.space_group_name_H-M   'P 1'
#
loop_
_entity.id
_entity.type
_entity.pdbx_description
1 polymer ?
#
loop_
_entity_poly.entity_id
_entity_poly.type
_entity_poly.pdbx_seq_one_letter_code
_entity_poly.pdbx_strand_id
1 'polypeptide(L)'
;MEAALAQLAALQDAEVFRGLRQTMDANSDIKTVRKCQKGALKRLSSLAPNLLDTTAPLWKCVGLTTINRVLIPYLIEHASTGSQVGQFHRAADKLLAFIADVFPEMLELSKDSLFDVDELNSREPSAIEERLGLMVRFAKAVSNSVPQSTALENRLAALVRSGTVVQAKRAAFLLTQMPGAASLCAALTGDVVDILDNTHLTQRAPAFAALSRFALHAPSGFSTYADRVSQFLVQTILVNGDMDYTGGDADWISRSSLDDTGLMQVYSVKILAHWLIGMDHKSLNRGVVQLVMGTLRQLVRNGGAMQTRSPMAGRTAAAQHIEL
;
A
#
# COMPACT_ATOMS: atom_id res chain seq x y z
N MET A 1 35.69 19.81 4.83
CA MET A 1 34.27 19.88 5.25
C MET A 1 34.10 19.53 6.73
N GLU A 2 34.61 18.38 7.19
CA GLU A 2 34.52 17.97 8.61
C GLU A 2 35.02 19.02 9.60
N ALA A 3 36.22 19.57 9.40
CA ALA A 3 36.76 20.64 10.24
C ALA A 3 35.87 21.89 10.28
N ALA A 4 35.24 22.25 9.15
CA ALA A 4 34.32 23.40 9.08
C ALA A 4 33.01 23.12 9.83
N LEU A 5 32.51 21.89 9.82
CA LEU A 5 31.34 21.49 10.60
C LEU A 5 31.64 21.46 12.11
N ALA A 6 32.83 21.00 12.50
CA ALA A 6 33.28 21.06 13.90
C ALA A 6 33.37 22.53 14.39
N GLN A 7 33.91 23.42 13.55
CA GLN A 7 33.94 24.86 13.85
C GLN A 7 32.54 25.48 13.90
N LEU A 8 31.64 25.12 12.97
CA LEU A 8 30.24 25.55 13.00
C LEU A 8 29.54 25.11 14.29
N ALA A 9 29.78 23.87 14.73
CA ALA A 9 29.24 23.35 15.99
C ALA A 9 29.78 24.11 17.22
N ALA A 10 31.06 24.49 17.20
CA ALA A 10 31.70 25.24 18.27
C ALA A 10 31.17 26.68 18.42
N LEU A 11 30.59 27.28 17.37
CA LEU A 11 30.01 28.64 17.46
C LEU A 11 28.82 28.72 18.42
N GLN A 12 28.08 27.61 18.61
CA GLN A 12 26.89 27.53 19.48
C GLN A 12 25.85 28.66 19.28
N ASP A 13 25.81 29.27 18.09
CA ASP A 13 24.89 30.37 17.82
C ASP A 13 23.46 29.87 17.56
N ALA A 14 22.59 30.11 18.54
CA ALA A 14 21.21 29.62 18.52
C ALA A 14 20.41 30.10 17.29
N GLU A 15 20.71 31.29 16.76
CA GLU A 15 20.00 31.88 15.63
C GLU A 15 20.40 31.22 14.30
N VAL A 16 21.70 30.94 14.11
CA VAL A 16 22.19 30.19 12.94
C VAL A 16 21.59 28.78 12.92
N PHE A 17 21.60 28.07 14.06
CA PHE A 17 21.03 26.72 14.15
C PHE A 17 19.50 26.71 14.04
N ARG A 18 18.82 27.70 14.60
CA ARG A 18 17.37 27.87 14.41
C ARG A 18 17.04 28.11 12.94
N GLY A 19 17.79 28.98 12.26
CA GLY A 19 17.64 29.24 10.84
C GLY A 19 17.87 27.98 9.99
N LEU A 20 18.90 27.19 10.31
CA LEU A 20 19.16 25.91 9.64
C LEU A 20 18.01 24.91 9.84
N ARG A 21 17.52 24.74 11.07
CA ARG A 21 16.36 23.86 11.34
C ARG A 21 15.13 24.32 10.58
N GLN A 22 14.84 25.61 10.56
CA GLN A 22 13.70 26.17 9.82
C GLN A 22 13.84 26.01 8.30
N THR A 23 15.06 25.98 7.75
CA THR A 23 15.24 25.70 6.32
C THR A 23 14.96 24.24 5.93
N MET A 24 15.04 23.33 6.89
CA MET A 24 14.80 21.89 6.73
C MET A 24 13.37 21.48 7.14
N ASP A 25 12.55 22.42 7.64
CA ASP A 25 11.21 22.14 8.09
C ASP A 25 10.24 21.98 6.91
N ALA A 26 9.66 20.79 6.77
CA ALA A 26 8.69 20.44 5.73
C ALA A 26 7.43 21.32 5.78
N ASN A 27 7.11 21.88 6.95
CA ASN A 27 5.96 22.75 7.15
C ASN A 27 6.24 24.22 6.82
N SER A 28 7.47 24.59 6.51
CA SER A 28 7.83 25.97 6.17
C SER A 28 7.57 26.26 4.69
N ASP A 29 6.90 27.38 4.38
CA ASP A 29 6.76 27.83 2.99
C ASP A 29 8.07 28.34 2.39
N ILE A 30 8.14 28.40 1.06
CA ILE A 30 9.34 28.81 0.32
C ILE A 30 9.86 30.21 0.72
N LYS A 31 8.98 31.15 1.08
CA LYS A 31 9.38 32.51 1.48
C LYS A 31 10.08 32.46 2.84
N THR A 32 9.52 31.70 3.77
CA THR A 32 10.07 31.44 5.10
C THR A 32 11.42 30.74 5.01
N VAL A 33 11.51 29.63 4.25
CA VAL A 33 12.76 28.91 4.00
C VAL A 33 13.84 29.86 3.46
N ARG A 34 13.54 30.64 2.41
CA ARG A 34 14.51 31.59 1.83
C ARG A 34 14.90 32.71 2.79
N LYS A 35 13.96 33.22 3.60
CA LYS A 35 14.22 34.24 4.61
C LYS A 35 15.16 33.72 5.69
N CYS A 36 14.88 32.53 6.23
CA CYS A 36 15.70 31.90 7.27
C CYS A 36 17.09 31.54 6.74
N GLN A 37 17.19 31.03 5.51
CA GLN A 37 18.47 30.75 4.85
C GLN A 37 19.31 32.02 4.70
N LYS A 38 18.74 33.11 4.16
CA LYS A 38 19.44 34.39 4.00
C LYS A 38 19.84 34.99 5.35
N GLY A 39 18.96 34.93 6.35
CA GLY A 39 19.24 35.42 7.70
C GLY A 39 20.39 34.66 8.38
N ALA A 40 20.35 33.33 8.34
CA ALA A 40 21.38 32.47 8.91
C ALA A 40 22.74 32.67 8.22
N LEU A 41 22.78 32.71 6.89
CA LEU A 41 24.01 32.94 6.13
C LEU A 41 24.57 34.35 6.34
N LYS A 42 23.72 35.38 6.42
CA LYS A 42 24.17 36.73 6.75
C LYS A 42 24.76 36.79 8.15
N ARG A 43 24.14 36.14 9.14
CA ARG A 43 24.68 36.08 10.50
C ARG A 43 26.00 35.31 10.55
N LEU A 44 26.08 34.17 9.86
CA LEU A 44 27.31 33.39 9.76
C LEU A 44 28.44 34.19 9.08
N SER A 45 28.11 35.01 8.06
CA SER A 45 29.08 35.90 7.41
C SER A 45 29.72 36.90 8.36
N SER A 46 28.99 37.31 9.41
CA SER A 46 29.49 38.26 10.42
C SER A 46 30.26 37.55 11.53
N LEU A 47 29.89 36.33 11.90
CA LEU A 47 30.50 35.57 13.00
C LEU A 47 31.76 34.81 12.57
N ALA A 48 31.70 34.14 11.43
CA ALA A 48 32.77 33.27 10.92
C ALA A 48 32.80 33.29 9.39
N PRO A 49 33.33 34.36 8.77
CA PRO A 49 33.33 34.53 7.31
C PRO A 49 34.02 33.37 6.57
N ASN A 50 35.06 32.79 7.17
CA ASN A 50 35.82 31.66 6.63
C ASN A 50 34.98 30.38 6.47
N LEU A 51 33.86 30.25 7.18
CA LEU A 51 32.99 29.09 7.07
C LEU A 51 31.98 29.19 5.94
N LEU A 52 31.71 30.39 5.40
CA LEU A 52 30.66 30.62 4.41
C LEU A 52 30.82 29.75 3.16
N ASP A 53 32.01 29.74 2.57
CA ASP A 53 32.23 29.04 1.29
C ASP A 53 32.02 27.53 1.43
N THR A 54 32.32 26.98 2.62
CA THR A 54 32.15 25.54 2.90
C THR A 54 30.71 25.19 3.30
N THR A 55 30.02 26.10 4.00
CA THR A 55 28.69 25.82 4.58
C THR A 55 27.53 26.28 3.70
N ALA A 56 27.68 27.34 2.89
CA ALA A 56 26.61 27.83 2.03
C ALA A 56 26.07 26.76 1.04
N PRO A 57 26.90 25.87 0.45
CA PRO A 57 26.40 24.74 -0.34
C PRO A 57 25.51 23.80 0.47
N LEU A 58 25.87 23.50 1.72
CA LEU A 58 25.06 22.65 2.60
C LEU A 58 23.66 23.23 2.80
N TRP A 59 23.54 24.53 3.06
CA TRP A 59 22.24 25.20 3.20
C TRP A 59 21.40 25.12 1.92
N LYS A 60 22.02 25.14 0.73
CA LYS A 60 21.31 24.95 -0.54
C LYS A 60 20.84 23.51 -0.72
N CYS A 61 21.60 22.53 -0.24
CA CYS A 61 21.25 21.12 -0.35
C CYS A 61 20.15 20.69 0.64
N VAL A 62 20.18 21.20 1.87
CA VAL A 62 19.20 20.84 2.90
C VAL A 62 17.94 21.71 2.88
N GLY A 63 18.01 22.85 2.20
CA GLY A 63 16.88 23.77 2.07
C GLY A 63 15.79 23.19 1.17
N LEU A 64 14.56 23.13 1.69
CA LEU A 64 13.37 22.66 0.95
C LEU A 64 12.85 23.73 -0.02
N THR A 65 13.70 24.14 -0.97
CA THR A 65 13.41 25.19 -1.97
C THR A 65 12.92 24.65 -3.30
N THR A 66 13.29 23.42 -3.65
CA THR A 66 12.87 22.76 -4.90
C THR A 66 11.60 21.96 -4.70
N ILE A 67 11.56 21.17 -3.61
CA ILE A 67 10.36 20.47 -3.14
C ILE A 67 9.90 21.23 -1.90
N ASN A 68 8.72 21.84 -1.98
CA ASN A 68 8.15 22.63 -0.90
C ASN A 68 6.64 22.41 -0.84
N ARG A 69 6.05 22.53 0.35
CA ARG A 69 4.62 22.36 0.59
C ARG A 69 3.71 23.18 -0.35
N VAL A 70 4.16 24.35 -0.81
CA VAL A 70 3.39 25.21 -1.72
C VAL A 70 3.15 24.55 -3.09
N LEU A 71 3.99 23.58 -3.49
CA LEU A 71 3.82 22.85 -4.75
C LEU A 71 2.75 21.76 -4.67
N ILE A 72 2.44 21.28 -3.47
CA ILE A 72 1.58 20.09 -3.29
C ILE A 72 0.20 20.25 -3.92
N PRO A 73 -0.55 21.36 -3.71
CA PRO A 73 -1.88 21.50 -4.31
C PRO A 73 -1.84 21.46 -5.83
N TYR A 74 -0.83 22.09 -6.45
CA TYR A 74 -0.65 22.09 -7.90
C TYR A 74 -0.28 20.71 -8.44
N LEU A 75 0.56 19.97 -7.71
CA LEU A 75 0.89 18.60 -8.09
C LEU A 75 -0.34 17.69 -8.00
N ILE A 76 -1.16 17.86 -6.95
CA ILE A 76 -2.42 17.12 -6.81
C ILE A 76 -3.35 17.48 -7.97
N GLU A 77 -3.59 18.76 -8.26
CA GLU A 77 -4.43 19.19 -9.38
C GLU A 77 -3.99 18.56 -10.72
N HIS A 78 -2.69 18.59 -11.02
CA HIS A 78 -2.15 17.99 -12.24
C HIS A 78 -2.14 16.46 -12.24
N ALA A 79 -2.09 15.82 -11.07
CA ALA A 79 -2.31 14.40 -10.91
C ALA A 79 -3.80 14.04 -11.12
N SER A 80 -4.73 14.88 -10.69
CA SER A 80 -6.17 14.60 -10.70
C SER A 80 -6.84 14.83 -12.07
N THR A 81 -6.29 15.69 -12.93
CA THR A 81 -6.83 15.95 -14.28
C THR A 81 -6.62 14.78 -15.24
N GLY A 82 -7.47 13.75 -15.14
CA GLY A 82 -7.52 12.56 -16.00
C GLY A 82 -7.94 12.81 -17.46
N SER A 83 -7.67 13.98 -18.04
CA SER A 83 -8.02 14.32 -19.43
C SER A 83 -6.86 14.87 -20.27
N GLN A 84 -5.69 15.10 -19.67
CA GLN A 84 -4.49 15.47 -20.42
C GLN A 84 -3.46 14.37 -20.19
N VAL A 85 -3.38 13.40 -21.10
CA VAL A 85 -2.33 12.36 -21.14
C VAL A 85 -0.99 13.01 -21.53
N GLY A 86 -0.54 13.95 -20.71
CA GLY A 86 0.72 14.66 -20.86
C GLY A 86 1.78 14.02 -19.98
N GLN A 87 3.04 14.16 -20.40
CA GLN A 87 4.20 13.75 -19.59
C GLN A 87 4.20 14.38 -18.18
N PHE A 88 3.55 15.54 -18.04
CA PHE A 88 3.40 16.28 -16.78
C PHE A 88 2.58 15.54 -15.72
N HIS A 89 1.47 14.88 -16.09
CA HIS A 89 0.62 14.16 -15.14
C HIS A 89 1.41 13.02 -14.46
N ARG A 90 2.07 12.17 -15.27
CA ARG A 90 2.93 11.09 -14.76
C ARG A 90 4.12 11.61 -13.94
N ALA A 91 4.65 12.78 -14.27
CA ALA A 91 5.72 13.41 -13.50
C ALA A 91 5.21 13.92 -12.14
N ALA A 92 4.02 14.52 -12.11
CA ALA A 92 3.35 14.96 -10.89
C ALA A 92 3.07 13.78 -9.95
N ASP A 93 2.52 12.68 -10.46
CA ASP A 93 2.26 11.47 -9.67
C ASP A 93 3.54 10.86 -9.11
N LYS A 94 4.60 10.76 -9.92
CA LYS A 94 5.90 10.25 -9.47
C LYS A 94 6.50 11.17 -8.40
N LEU A 95 6.36 12.48 -8.56
CA LEU A 95 6.87 13.43 -7.58
C LEU A 95 6.04 13.39 -6.29
N LEU A 96 4.72 13.31 -6.36
CA LEU A 96 3.85 13.11 -5.19
C LEU A 96 4.14 11.80 -4.47
N ALA A 97 4.37 10.72 -5.21
CA ALA A 97 4.79 9.45 -4.65
C ALA A 97 6.13 9.57 -3.90
N PHE A 98 7.11 10.24 -4.51
CA PHE A 98 8.40 10.52 -3.87
C PHE A 98 8.23 11.37 -2.60
N ILE A 99 7.37 12.40 -2.65
CA ILE A 99 7.06 13.24 -1.49
C ILE A 99 6.38 12.43 -0.39
N ALA A 100 5.43 11.56 -0.72
CA ALA A 100 4.78 10.68 0.25
C ALA A 100 5.77 9.72 0.93
N ASP A 101 6.80 9.28 0.22
CA ASP A 101 7.82 8.37 0.75
C ASP A 101 8.91 9.09 1.56
N VAL A 102 9.26 10.35 1.21
CA VAL A 102 10.42 11.07 1.79
C VAL A 102 10.04 12.23 2.72
N PHE A 103 8.95 12.95 2.41
CA PHE A 103 8.47 14.13 3.15
C PHE A 103 6.96 14.10 3.36
N PRO A 104 6.42 13.04 4.00
CA PRO A 104 4.98 12.84 4.12
C PRO A 104 4.26 13.99 4.85
N GLU A 105 4.94 14.69 5.76
CA GLU A 105 4.41 15.83 6.51
C GLU A 105 4.00 16.98 5.57
N MET A 106 4.64 17.12 4.41
CA MET A 106 4.25 18.14 3.42
C MET A 106 2.83 17.95 2.87
N LEU A 107 2.33 16.71 2.88
CA LEU A 107 1.01 16.36 2.35
C LEU A 107 -0.11 16.61 3.37
N GLU A 108 0.19 16.76 4.67
CA GLU A 108 -0.82 16.93 5.71
C GLU A 108 -1.73 18.14 5.48
N LEU A 109 -1.17 19.24 4.99
CA LEU A 109 -1.93 20.47 4.70
C LEU A 109 -2.86 20.33 3.50
N SER A 110 -2.61 19.34 2.64
CA SER A 110 -3.42 19.04 1.45
C SER A 110 -4.22 17.74 1.62
N LYS A 111 -4.39 17.25 2.85
CA LYS A 111 -5.10 15.99 3.11
C LYS A 111 -6.52 15.98 2.54
N ASP A 112 -7.23 17.11 2.63
CA ASP A 112 -8.65 17.16 2.23
C ASP A 112 -8.76 17.07 0.70
N SER A 113 -7.84 17.72 -0.03
CA SER A 113 -7.72 17.56 -1.47
C SER A 113 -7.25 16.15 -1.83
N LEU A 114 -6.27 15.60 -1.11
CA LEU A 114 -5.77 14.24 -1.33
C LEU A 114 -6.86 13.17 -1.20
N PHE A 115 -7.79 13.36 -0.26
CA PHE A 115 -8.89 12.45 0.00
C PHE A 115 -10.23 12.88 -0.62
N ASP A 116 -10.19 13.71 -1.66
CA ASP A 116 -11.37 14.08 -2.42
C ASP A 116 -12.03 12.84 -3.05
N VAL A 117 -13.32 12.66 -2.73
CA VAL A 117 -14.14 11.53 -3.16
C VAL A 117 -14.48 11.62 -4.65
N ASP A 118 -14.55 12.84 -5.19
CA ASP A 118 -14.91 13.05 -6.60
C ASP A 118 -13.85 12.48 -7.55
N GLU A 119 -12.59 12.49 -7.14
CA GLU A 119 -11.50 11.84 -7.89
C GLU A 119 -11.64 10.31 -7.94
N LEU A 120 -12.29 9.72 -6.93
CA LEU A 120 -12.59 8.29 -6.93
C LEU A 120 -13.82 7.96 -7.78
N ASN A 121 -14.53 8.94 -8.33
CA ASN A 121 -15.70 8.75 -9.20
C ASN A 121 -15.37 8.78 -10.70
N SER A 122 -14.07 8.76 -11.06
CA SER A 122 -13.64 8.66 -12.46
C SER A 122 -14.23 7.44 -13.17
N ARG A 123 -14.52 7.57 -14.47
CA ARG A 123 -14.95 6.44 -15.31
C ARG A 123 -13.79 5.51 -15.66
N GLU A 124 -12.55 5.98 -15.53
CA GLU A 124 -11.36 5.21 -15.89
C GLU A 124 -10.82 4.44 -14.67
N PRO A 125 -10.76 3.09 -14.70
CA PRO A 125 -10.31 2.29 -13.56
C PRO A 125 -8.84 2.56 -13.15
N SER A 126 -7.98 2.84 -14.12
CA SER A 126 -6.55 3.19 -13.94
C SER A 126 -6.38 4.45 -13.10
N ALA A 127 -7.15 5.51 -13.39
CA ALA A 127 -7.11 6.76 -12.64
C ALA A 127 -7.52 6.56 -11.17
N ILE A 128 -8.59 5.78 -10.92
CA ILE A 128 -8.99 5.40 -9.56
C ILE A 128 -7.86 4.65 -8.86
N GLU A 129 -7.23 3.69 -9.54
CA GLU A 129 -6.13 2.93 -8.98
C GLU A 129 -4.96 3.84 -8.61
N GLU A 130 -4.47 4.67 -9.52
CA GLU A 130 -3.37 5.62 -9.30
C GLU A 130 -3.65 6.50 -8.08
N ARG A 131 -4.87 7.07 -8.00
CA ARG A 131 -5.27 7.90 -6.85
C ARG A 131 -5.27 7.12 -5.54
N LEU A 132 -5.90 5.95 -5.51
CA LEU A 132 -5.86 5.07 -4.33
C LEU A 132 -4.42 4.70 -3.96
N GLY A 133 -3.53 4.55 -4.95
CA GLY A 133 -2.12 4.25 -4.75
C GLY A 133 -1.40 5.36 -3.99
N LEU A 134 -1.67 6.62 -4.36
CA LEU A 134 -1.14 7.79 -3.66
C LEU A 134 -1.70 7.91 -2.25
N MET A 135 -3.02 7.78 -2.07
CA MET A 135 -3.68 7.78 -0.76
C MET A 135 -3.07 6.72 0.18
N VAL A 136 -2.84 5.50 -0.33
CA VAL A 136 -2.22 4.40 0.46
C VAL A 136 -0.80 4.72 0.86
N ARG A 137 0.01 5.33 -0.01
CA ARG A 137 1.38 5.74 0.33
C ARG A 137 1.38 6.76 1.46
N PHE A 138 0.55 7.79 1.34
CA PHE A 138 0.39 8.80 2.38
C PHE A 138 -0.09 8.18 3.71
N ALA A 139 -1.13 7.33 3.66
CA ALA A 139 -1.66 6.67 4.85
C ALA A 139 -0.68 5.72 5.54
N LYS A 140 0.31 5.17 4.82
CA LYS A 140 1.40 4.40 5.43
C LYS A 140 2.45 5.27 6.10
N ALA A 141 2.71 6.45 5.53
CA ALA A 141 3.75 7.35 6.01
C ALA A 141 3.26 8.18 7.20
N VAL A 142 1.99 8.61 7.19
CA VAL A 142 1.34 9.34 8.27
C VAL A 142 0.21 8.48 8.85
N SER A 143 0.39 8.00 10.08
CA SER A 143 -0.62 7.22 10.79
C SER A 143 -1.88 8.04 11.07
N ASN A 144 -3.06 7.42 10.98
CA ASN A 144 -4.36 8.08 11.21
C ASN A 144 -4.63 9.30 10.33
N SER A 145 -4.02 9.36 9.15
CA SER A 145 -4.16 10.49 8.22
C SER A 145 -5.38 10.40 7.30
N VAL A 146 -6.04 9.23 7.23
CA VAL A 146 -7.25 9.06 6.44
C VAL A 146 -8.42 9.76 7.15
N PRO A 147 -9.07 10.75 6.51
CA PRO A 147 -10.14 11.51 7.14
C PRO A 147 -11.38 10.64 7.36
N GLN A 148 -12.08 10.89 8.46
CA GLN A 148 -13.39 10.28 8.70
C GLN A 148 -14.47 11.04 7.92
N SER A 149 -14.92 10.46 6.82
CA SER A 149 -16.01 10.99 6.00
C SER A 149 -16.89 9.85 5.52
N THR A 150 -18.19 9.93 5.79
CA THR A 150 -19.16 8.91 5.35
C THR A 150 -19.18 8.75 3.84
N ALA A 151 -18.95 9.83 3.08
CA ALA A 151 -18.88 9.76 1.62
C ALA A 151 -17.66 8.94 1.15
N LEU A 152 -16.49 9.21 1.74
CA LEU A 152 -15.26 8.46 1.45
C LEU A 152 -15.40 6.99 1.88
N GLU A 153 -15.95 6.76 3.07
CA GLU A 153 -16.22 5.44 3.62
C GLU A 153 -17.08 4.61 2.66
N ASN A 154 -18.23 5.15 2.25
CA ASN A 154 -19.15 4.50 1.34
C ASN A 154 -18.49 4.22 -0.02
N ARG A 155 -17.67 5.15 -0.53
CA ARG A 155 -16.99 4.97 -1.81
C ARG A 155 -15.93 3.87 -1.73
N LEU A 156 -15.11 3.86 -0.68
CA LEU A 156 -14.10 2.82 -0.47
C LEU A 156 -14.76 1.45 -0.23
N ALA A 157 -15.85 1.40 0.53
CA ALA A 157 -16.64 0.18 0.73
C ALA A 157 -17.21 -0.35 -0.59
N ALA A 158 -17.72 0.52 -1.48
CA ALA A 158 -18.15 0.14 -2.81
C ALA A 158 -16.99 -0.46 -3.64
N LEU A 159 -15.81 0.17 -3.60
CA LEU A 159 -14.61 -0.34 -4.29
C LEU A 159 -14.12 -1.68 -3.73
N VAL A 160 -14.32 -1.95 -2.43
CA VAL A 160 -14.06 -3.27 -1.83
C VAL A 160 -15.01 -4.33 -2.38
N ARG A 161 -16.30 -4.01 -2.54
CA ARG A 161 -17.32 -4.96 -2.98
C ARG A 161 -17.28 -5.24 -4.49
N SER A 162 -17.03 -4.23 -5.31
CA SER A 162 -17.20 -4.33 -6.77
C SER A 162 -16.03 -3.78 -7.59
N GLY A 163 -14.94 -3.36 -6.96
CA GLY A 163 -13.77 -2.83 -7.66
C GLY A 163 -12.88 -3.92 -8.27
N THR A 164 -11.85 -3.48 -9.00
CA THR A 164 -10.78 -4.37 -9.45
C THR A 164 -9.99 -4.95 -8.26
N VAL A 165 -9.18 -5.98 -8.50
CA VAL A 165 -8.27 -6.56 -7.49
C VAL A 165 -7.38 -5.50 -6.84
N VAL A 166 -6.89 -4.52 -7.61
CA VAL A 166 -6.03 -3.46 -7.11
C VAL A 166 -6.83 -2.43 -6.31
N GLN A 167 -8.01 -2.04 -6.81
CA GLN A 167 -8.91 -1.11 -6.13
C GLN A 167 -9.37 -1.67 -4.78
N ALA A 168 -9.94 -2.88 -4.76
CA ALA A 168 -10.44 -3.53 -3.55
C ALA A 168 -9.35 -3.67 -2.49
N LYS A 169 -8.14 -4.06 -2.89
CA LYS A 169 -6.98 -4.15 -2.00
C LYS A 169 -6.57 -2.80 -1.41
N ARG A 170 -6.51 -1.74 -2.22
CA ARG A 170 -6.09 -0.42 -1.75
C ARG A 170 -7.17 0.22 -0.88
N ALA A 171 -8.43 0.10 -1.29
CA ALA A 171 -9.58 0.58 -0.53
C ALA A 171 -9.71 -0.12 0.83
N ALA A 172 -9.58 -1.45 0.88
CA ALA A 172 -9.58 -2.20 2.14
C ALA A 172 -8.46 -1.75 3.09
N PHE A 173 -7.27 -1.45 2.56
CA PHE A 173 -6.20 -0.86 3.38
C PHE A 173 -6.62 0.50 3.95
N LEU A 174 -7.11 1.42 3.11
CA LEU A 174 -7.49 2.77 3.56
C LEU A 174 -8.59 2.72 4.63
N LEU A 175 -9.59 1.86 4.46
CA LEU A 175 -10.64 1.64 5.45
C LEU A 175 -10.08 1.19 6.81
N THR A 176 -9.03 0.37 6.82
CA THR A 176 -8.38 -0.06 8.08
C THR A 176 -7.63 1.07 8.78
N GLN A 177 -7.32 2.16 8.08
CA GLN A 177 -6.61 3.33 8.62
C GLN A 177 -7.58 4.44 9.07
N MET A 178 -8.89 4.27 8.88
CA MET A 178 -9.89 5.25 9.30
C MET A 178 -10.14 5.19 10.82
N PRO A 179 -10.47 6.31 11.47
CA PRO A 179 -10.98 6.30 12.84
C PRO A 179 -12.23 5.42 12.96
N GLY A 180 -12.28 4.54 13.96
CA GLY A 180 -13.41 3.63 14.16
C GLY A 180 -13.44 2.41 13.22
N ALA A 181 -12.35 2.16 12.47
CA ALA A 181 -12.25 1.09 11.47
C ALA A 181 -12.67 -0.30 11.94
N ALA A 182 -12.54 -0.64 13.23
CA ALA A 182 -12.83 -1.99 13.73
C ALA A 182 -14.25 -2.47 13.42
N SER A 183 -15.26 -1.63 13.71
CA SER A 183 -16.68 -1.98 13.49
C SER A 183 -17.01 -2.07 11.99
N LEU A 184 -16.53 -1.10 11.21
CA LEU A 184 -16.70 -1.03 9.77
C LEU A 184 -16.03 -2.22 9.05
N CYS A 185 -14.79 -2.52 9.42
CA CYS A 185 -14.05 -3.63 8.84
C CYS A 185 -14.66 -4.98 9.20
N ALA A 186 -15.26 -5.13 10.40
CA ALA A 186 -16.00 -6.33 10.76
C ALA A 186 -17.25 -6.51 9.88
N ALA A 187 -18.06 -5.47 9.71
CA ALA A 187 -19.24 -5.49 8.84
C ALA A 187 -18.86 -5.79 7.38
N LEU A 188 -17.85 -5.09 6.84
CA LEU A 188 -17.37 -5.32 5.47
C LEU A 188 -16.72 -6.68 5.28
N THR A 189 -16.08 -7.25 6.31
CA THR A 189 -15.60 -8.63 6.23
C THR A 189 -16.76 -9.58 6.02
N GLY A 190 -17.88 -9.40 6.74
CA GLY A 190 -19.11 -10.16 6.53
C GLY A 190 -19.62 -10.06 5.09
N ASP A 191 -19.79 -8.83 4.58
CA ASP A 191 -20.21 -8.58 3.19
C ASP A 191 -19.31 -9.29 2.17
N VAL A 192 -17.99 -9.19 2.36
CA VAL A 192 -17.01 -9.79 1.45
C VAL A 192 -17.05 -11.32 1.51
N VAL A 193 -17.28 -11.91 2.69
CA VAL A 193 -17.46 -13.35 2.86
C VAL A 193 -18.76 -13.81 2.20
N ASP A 194 -19.84 -13.03 2.28
CA ASP A 194 -21.09 -13.38 1.59
C ASP A 194 -20.94 -13.26 0.07
N ILE A 195 -20.14 -12.31 -0.43
CA ILE A 195 -19.74 -12.26 -1.85
C ILE A 195 -18.98 -13.54 -2.24
N LEU A 196 -18.09 -14.05 -1.38
CA LEU A 196 -17.39 -15.30 -1.64
C LEU A 196 -18.34 -16.49 -1.80
N ASP A 197 -19.50 -16.52 -1.17
CA ASP A 197 -20.40 -17.66 -1.32
C ASP A 197 -21.34 -17.52 -2.52
N ASN A 198 -21.76 -16.29 -2.82
CA ASN A 198 -22.83 -16.04 -3.80
C ASN A 198 -22.33 -15.69 -5.22
N THR A 199 -21.03 -15.46 -5.41
CA THR A 199 -20.48 -14.98 -6.69
C THR A 199 -19.81 -16.11 -7.47
N HIS A 200 -19.73 -16.08 -8.80
CA HIS A 200 -18.93 -17.07 -9.54
C HIS A 200 -17.44 -17.01 -9.16
N LEU A 201 -16.75 -18.15 -9.10
CA LEU A 201 -15.34 -18.25 -8.69
C LEU A 201 -14.44 -17.26 -9.42
N THR A 202 -14.65 -17.07 -10.73
CA THR A 202 -13.86 -16.17 -11.58
C THR A 202 -13.95 -14.70 -11.17
N GLN A 203 -14.98 -14.28 -10.43
CA GLN A 203 -15.17 -12.89 -10.02
C GLN A 203 -14.84 -12.63 -8.55
N ARG A 204 -14.29 -13.63 -7.83
CA ARG A 204 -13.99 -13.52 -6.39
C ARG A 204 -12.61 -12.91 -6.10
N ALA A 205 -11.71 -12.79 -7.07
CA ALA A 205 -10.34 -12.31 -6.83
C ALA A 205 -10.24 -10.96 -6.07
N PRO A 206 -11.11 -9.94 -6.32
CA PRO A 206 -11.12 -8.70 -5.54
C PRO A 206 -11.44 -8.90 -4.06
N ALA A 207 -12.41 -9.78 -3.75
CA ALA A 207 -12.80 -10.13 -2.39
C ALA A 207 -11.61 -10.71 -1.59
N PHE A 208 -10.84 -11.61 -2.21
CA PHE A 208 -9.62 -12.15 -1.60
C PHE A 208 -8.57 -11.08 -1.34
N ALA A 209 -8.40 -10.16 -2.29
CA ALA A 209 -7.45 -9.07 -2.16
C ALA A 209 -7.80 -8.14 -0.99
N ALA A 210 -9.09 -7.85 -0.79
CA ALA A 210 -9.62 -7.10 0.35
C ALA A 210 -9.47 -7.87 1.68
N LEU A 211 -9.89 -9.15 1.73
CA LEU A 211 -9.74 -10.00 2.93
C LEU A 211 -8.28 -10.09 3.37
N SER A 212 -7.34 -10.14 2.42
CA SER A 212 -5.91 -10.15 2.78
C SER A 212 -5.51 -8.90 3.58
N ARG A 213 -6.17 -7.76 3.37
CA ARG A 213 -5.90 -6.52 4.10
C ARG A 213 -6.59 -6.48 5.45
N PHE A 214 -7.85 -6.92 5.51
CA PHE A 214 -8.57 -7.02 6.77
C PHE A 214 -7.91 -8.02 7.72
N ALA A 215 -7.45 -9.18 7.23
CA ALA A 215 -6.72 -10.16 8.03
C ALA A 215 -5.43 -9.58 8.66
N LEU A 216 -4.73 -8.69 7.95
CA LEU A 216 -3.48 -8.09 8.43
C LEU A 216 -3.70 -6.88 9.35
N HIS A 217 -4.61 -5.98 8.97
CA HIS A 217 -4.72 -4.66 9.59
C HIS A 217 -5.96 -4.49 10.47
N ALA A 218 -6.96 -5.38 10.34
CA ALA A 218 -8.17 -5.41 11.17
C ALA A 218 -8.48 -6.85 11.64
N PRO A 219 -7.52 -7.51 12.32
CA PRO A 219 -7.61 -8.94 12.69
C PRO A 219 -8.81 -9.24 13.59
N SER A 220 -9.26 -8.30 14.42
CA SER A 220 -10.42 -8.45 15.29
C SER A 220 -11.75 -8.46 14.52
N GLY A 221 -11.85 -7.72 13.42
CA GLY A 221 -13.01 -7.81 12.52
C GLY A 221 -12.99 -9.10 11.71
N PHE A 222 -11.79 -9.51 11.29
CA PHE A 222 -11.59 -10.74 10.53
C PHE A 222 -11.82 -12.02 11.34
N SER A 223 -11.47 -12.05 12.63
CA SER A 223 -11.54 -13.26 13.47
C SER A 223 -12.93 -13.88 13.54
N THR A 224 -13.98 -13.07 13.50
CA THR A 224 -15.39 -13.52 13.49
C THR A 224 -15.68 -14.47 12.33
N TYR A 225 -14.99 -14.31 11.20
CA TYR A 225 -15.19 -15.11 9.99
C TYR A 225 -14.00 -16.01 9.66
N ALA A 226 -12.96 -16.02 10.48
CA ALA A 226 -11.68 -16.63 10.12
C ALA A 226 -11.78 -18.15 9.91
N ASP A 227 -12.59 -18.86 10.71
CA ASP A 227 -12.79 -20.30 10.53
C ASP A 227 -13.46 -20.61 9.19
N ARG A 228 -14.58 -19.91 8.87
CA ARG A 228 -15.30 -20.04 7.59
C ARG A 228 -14.40 -19.71 6.41
N VAL A 229 -13.68 -18.59 6.48
CA VAL A 229 -12.73 -18.18 5.45
C VAL A 229 -11.64 -19.23 5.29
N SER A 230 -10.96 -19.64 6.36
CA SER A 230 -9.85 -20.60 6.30
C SER A 230 -10.28 -21.95 5.71
N GLN A 231 -11.47 -22.44 6.08
CA GLN A 231 -12.04 -23.65 5.50
C GLN A 231 -12.27 -23.49 4.00
N PHE A 232 -12.86 -22.37 3.57
CA PHE A 232 -13.08 -22.06 2.16
C PHE A 232 -11.75 -21.96 1.38
N LEU A 233 -10.75 -21.26 1.94
CA LEU A 233 -9.42 -21.12 1.32
C LEU A 233 -8.76 -22.48 1.10
N VAL A 234 -8.74 -23.33 2.14
CA VAL A 234 -8.07 -24.62 2.08
C VAL A 234 -8.85 -25.59 1.19
N GLN A 235 -10.14 -25.81 1.47
CA GLN A 235 -10.92 -26.86 0.81
C GLN A 235 -11.30 -26.47 -0.62
N THR A 236 -11.75 -25.24 -0.85
CA THR A 236 -12.27 -24.85 -2.16
C THR A 236 -11.18 -24.36 -3.10
N ILE A 237 -10.22 -23.57 -2.61
CA ILE A 237 -9.22 -22.94 -3.50
C ILE A 237 -7.92 -23.73 -3.57
N LEU A 238 -7.34 -24.09 -2.42
CA LEU A 238 -6.02 -24.73 -2.42
C LEU A 238 -6.07 -26.23 -2.74
N VAL A 239 -7.14 -26.92 -2.34
CA VAL A 239 -7.32 -28.37 -2.56
C VAL A 239 -8.05 -28.65 -3.88
N ASN A 240 -9.11 -27.91 -4.19
CA ASN A 240 -9.95 -28.13 -5.38
C ASN A 240 -9.69 -27.14 -6.53
N GLY A 241 -8.80 -26.16 -6.35
CA GLY A 241 -8.49 -25.15 -7.36
C GLY A 241 -7.60 -25.64 -8.49
N ASP A 242 -7.49 -26.95 -8.72
CA ASP A 242 -6.92 -27.53 -9.95
C ASP A 242 -7.96 -27.35 -11.07
N MET A 243 -8.32 -26.09 -11.33
CA MET A 243 -9.10 -25.70 -12.51
C MET A 243 -8.15 -25.84 -13.68
N ASP A 244 -8.57 -26.57 -14.72
CA ASP A 244 -7.83 -26.86 -15.94
C ASP A 244 -6.99 -25.65 -16.40
N TYR A 245 -5.73 -25.60 -15.96
CA TYR A 245 -4.82 -24.54 -16.35
C TYR A 245 -4.49 -24.78 -17.82
N THR A 246 -5.14 -24.01 -18.69
CA THR A 246 -4.92 -24.07 -20.15
C THR A 246 -3.74 -23.20 -20.59
N GLY A 247 -2.99 -22.61 -19.66
CA GLY A 247 -1.85 -21.77 -20.00
C GLY A 247 -0.71 -22.63 -20.55
N GLY A 248 -0.01 -22.12 -21.57
CA GLY A 248 1.09 -22.84 -22.21
C GLY A 248 2.24 -23.19 -21.25
N ASP A 249 3.19 -23.98 -21.76
CA ASP A 249 4.44 -24.46 -21.11
C ASP A 249 5.41 -23.34 -20.67
N ALA A 250 4.91 -22.25 -20.10
CA ALA A 250 5.73 -21.21 -19.49
C ALA A 250 6.12 -21.64 -18.08
N ASP A 251 7.41 -21.85 -17.84
CA ASP A 251 7.97 -22.21 -16.53
C ASP A 251 7.65 -21.19 -15.42
N TRP A 252 7.43 -19.93 -15.78
CA TRP A 252 7.13 -18.86 -14.83
C TRP A 252 6.19 -17.80 -15.40
N ILE A 253 5.19 -17.41 -14.61
CA ILE A 253 4.20 -16.39 -14.97
C ILE A 253 4.30 -15.23 -13.99
N SER A 254 4.37 -14.01 -14.52
CA SER A 254 4.29 -12.80 -13.69
C SER A 254 2.92 -12.69 -13.04
N ARG A 255 2.87 -12.14 -11.82
CA ARG A 255 1.61 -11.90 -11.10
C ARG A 255 0.58 -11.09 -11.90
N SER A 256 1.04 -10.15 -12.72
CA SER A 256 0.17 -9.33 -13.58
C SER A 256 -0.51 -10.12 -14.70
N SER A 257 0.02 -11.30 -14.99
CA SER A 257 -0.41 -12.19 -16.08
C SER A 257 -1.14 -13.43 -15.54
N LEU A 258 -1.32 -13.54 -14.21
CA LEU A 258 -2.14 -14.58 -13.62
C LEU A 258 -3.61 -14.29 -13.89
N ASP A 259 -4.36 -15.36 -14.15
CA ASP A 259 -5.81 -15.34 -14.18
C ASP A 259 -6.38 -15.19 -12.76
N ASP A 260 -7.70 -15.02 -12.66
CA ASP A 260 -8.36 -14.83 -11.37
C ASP A 260 -8.18 -16.04 -10.45
N THR A 261 -8.09 -17.26 -10.99
CA THR A 261 -7.84 -18.48 -10.22
C THR A 261 -6.45 -18.44 -9.56
N GLY A 262 -5.40 -18.19 -10.35
CA GLY A 262 -4.04 -18.06 -9.83
C GLY A 262 -3.91 -16.90 -8.83
N LEU A 263 -4.59 -15.78 -9.09
CA LEU A 263 -4.63 -14.66 -8.13
C LEU A 263 -5.30 -15.06 -6.81
N MET A 264 -6.43 -15.78 -6.85
CA MET A 264 -7.11 -16.28 -5.65
C MET A 264 -6.22 -17.24 -4.85
N GLN A 265 -5.50 -18.16 -5.50
CA GLN A 265 -4.57 -19.06 -4.82
C GLN A 265 -3.46 -18.27 -4.10
N VAL A 266 -2.83 -17.30 -4.79
CA VAL A 266 -1.81 -16.44 -4.20
C VAL A 266 -2.36 -15.64 -3.02
N TYR A 267 -3.56 -15.08 -3.14
CA TYR A 267 -4.19 -14.35 -2.03
C TYR A 267 -4.65 -15.27 -0.90
N SER A 268 -5.02 -16.52 -1.16
CA SER A 268 -5.38 -17.50 -0.12
C SER A 268 -4.22 -17.72 0.85
N VAL A 269 -3.05 -18.03 0.29
CA VAL A 269 -1.80 -18.16 1.05
C VAL A 269 -1.51 -16.87 1.82
N LYS A 270 -1.72 -15.72 1.16
CA LYS A 270 -1.50 -14.41 1.77
C LYS A 270 -2.45 -14.12 2.93
N ILE A 271 -3.74 -14.46 2.82
CA ILE A 271 -4.74 -14.27 3.89
C ILE A 271 -4.34 -15.11 5.10
N LEU A 272 -3.99 -16.39 4.91
CA LEU A 272 -3.56 -17.27 5.99
C LEU A 272 -2.33 -16.71 6.73
N ALA A 273 -1.30 -16.28 5.99
CA ALA A 273 -0.11 -15.69 6.57
C ALA A 273 -0.40 -14.33 7.26
N HIS A 274 -1.17 -13.47 6.60
CA HIS A 274 -1.54 -12.16 7.13
C HIS A 274 -2.37 -12.24 8.40
N TRP A 275 -3.26 -13.23 8.51
CA TRP A 275 -4.04 -13.45 9.71
C TRP A 275 -3.13 -13.72 10.91
N LEU A 276 -2.12 -14.60 10.76
CA LEU A 276 -1.13 -14.84 11.81
C LEU A 276 -0.31 -13.60 12.17
N ILE A 277 0.08 -12.81 11.17
CA ILE A 277 0.89 -11.60 11.37
C ILE A 277 0.07 -10.49 12.03
N GLY A 278 -1.21 -10.36 11.67
CA GLY A 278 -2.09 -9.31 12.16
C GLY A 278 -2.53 -9.53 13.60
N MET A 279 -2.68 -10.78 14.05
CA MET A 279 -3.13 -11.10 15.41
C MET A 279 -2.14 -10.61 16.48
N ASP A 280 -2.67 -10.11 17.60
CA ASP A 280 -1.87 -9.86 18.79
C ASP A 280 -1.26 -11.18 19.29
N HIS A 281 0.03 -11.18 19.64
CA HIS A 281 0.76 -12.33 20.16
C HIS A 281 0.07 -13.00 21.35
N LYS A 282 -0.68 -12.23 22.15
CA LYS A 282 -1.44 -12.75 23.30
C LYS A 282 -2.73 -13.49 22.90
N SER A 283 -3.28 -13.18 21.74
CA SER A 283 -4.51 -13.78 21.20
C SER A 283 -4.25 -15.01 20.31
N LEU A 284 -2.98 -15.34 20.11
CA LEU A 284 -2.53 -16.30 19.12
C LEU A 284 -2.76 -17.74 19.61
N ASN A 285 -3.77 -18.41 19.05
CA ASN A 285 -4.09 -19.79 19.40
C ASN A 285 -3.10 -20.75 18.71
N ARG A 286 -2.47 -21.63 19.50
CA ARG A 286 -1.56 -22.68 19.01
C ARG A 286 -2.17 -23.53 17.89
N GLY A 287 -3.47 -23.83 17.95
CA GLY A 287 -4.17 -24.60 16.93
C GLY A 287 -4.19 -23.89 15.58
N VAL A 288 -4.47 -22.58 15.57
CA VAL A 288 -4.48 -21.75 14.36
C VAL A 288 -3.08 -21.68 13.73
N VAL A 289 -2.04 -21.47 14.55
CA VAL A 289 -0.64 -21.49 14.06
C VAL A 289 -0.30 -22.81 13.41
N GLN A 290 -0.64 -23.92 14.07
CA GLN A 290 -0.35 -25.26 13.57
C GLN A 290 -1.08 -25.53 12.25
N LEU A 291 -2.34 -25.12 12.13
CA LEU A 291 -3.13 -25.25 10.90
C LEU A 291 -2.49 -24.46 9.74
N VAL A 292 -2.24 -23.17 9.94
CA VAL A 292 -1.67 -22.30 8.90
C VAL A 292 -0.26 -22.76 8.53
N MET A 293 0.63 -22.93 9.50
CA MET A 293 2.01 -23.36 9.23
C MET A 293 2.08 -24.78 8.68
N GLY A 294 1.16 -25.67 9.07
CA GLY A 294 1.02 -27.01 8.49
C GLY A 294 0.65 -26.94 7.02
N THR A 295 -0.37 -26.14 6.69
CA THR A 295 -0.81 -25.89 5.31
C THR A 295 0.33 -25.32 4.44
N LEU A 296 1.04 -24.30 4.94
CA LEU A 296 2.17 -23.70 4.22
C LEU A 296 3.32 -24.69 4.01
N ARG A 297 3.65 -25.51 5.02
CA ARG A 297 4.67 -26.56 4.88
C ARG A 297 4.26 -27.62 3.87
N GLN A 298 2.99 -27.99 3.82
CA GLN A 298 2.46 -28.95 2.85
C GLN A 298 2.58 -28.42 1.42
N LEU A 299 2.20 -27.16 1.19
CA LEU A 299 2.39 -26.50 -0.11
C LEU A 299 3.86 -26.54 -0.55
N VAL A 300 4.80 -26.19 0.33
CA VAL A 300 6.24 -26.21 0.01
C VAL A 300 6.74 -27.63 -0.29
N ARG A 301 6.36 -28.61 0.54
CA ARG A 301 6.80 -30.01 0.37
C ARG A 301 6.30 -30.64 -0.92
N ASN A 302 5.12 -30.24 -1.37
CA ASN A 302 4.46 -30.81 -2.53
C ASN A 302 4.64 -29.96 -3.80
N GLY A 303 5.60 -29.01 -3.81
CA GLY A 303 5.88 -28.19 -5.00
C GLY A 303 4.73 -27.27 -5.42
N GLY A 304 3.90 -26.83 -4.46
CA GLY A 304 2.76 -25.92 -4.68
C GLY A 304 1.39 -26.60 -4.70
N ALA A 305 1.31 -27.93 -4.75
CA ALA A 305 0.04 -28.66 -4.74
C ALA A 305 -0.37 -29.10 -3.32
N MET A 306 -1.62 -28.91 -2.92
CA MET A 306 -2.08 -29.44 -1.61
C MET A 306 -2.22 -30.96 -1.61
N GLN A 307 -2.60 -31.56 -2.73
CA GLN A 307 -2.66 -33.01 -2.89
C GLN A 307 -1.39 -33.51 -3.57
N THR A 308 -0.80 -34.59 -3.04
CA THR A 308 0.24 -35.32 -3.77
C THR A 308 -0.42 -35.92 -5.01
N ARG A 309 -0.12 -35.39 -6.21
CA ARG A 309 -0.52 -36.06 -7.46
C ARG A 309 0.06 -37.47 -7.41
N SER A 310 -0.80 -38.45 -7.21
CA SER A 310 -0.38 -39.84 -7.17
C SER A 310 0.15 -40.20 -8.56
N PRO A 311 1.41 -40.64 -8.71
CA PRO A 311 2.05 -40.80 -10.02
C PRO A 311 1.48 -41.93 -10.89
N MET A 312 0.32 -42.50 -10.55
CA MET A 312 -0.25 -43.68 -11.21
C MET A 312 -1.57 -43.48 -11.98
N ALA A 313 -2.20 -42.30 -11.97
CA ALA A 313 -3.48 -42.12 -12.67
C ALA A 313 -3.35 -41.80 -14.17
N GLY A 314 -2.15 -41.47 -14.67
CA GLY A 314 -1.93 -41.05 -16.06
C GLY A 314 -1.54 -42.16 -17.06
N ARG A 315 -1.38 -43.42 -16.63
CA ARG A 315 -0.89 -44.51 -17.50
C ARG A 315 -1.96 -45.50 -17.99
N THR A 316 -3.18 -45.44 -17.48
CA THR A 316 -4.25 -46.40 -17.85
C THR A 316 -5.18 -45.91 -18.96
N ALA A 317 -5.23 -44.61 -19.28
CA ALA A 317 -6.10 -44.11 -20.35
C ALA A 317 -5.52 -44.29 -21.77
N ALA A 318 -4.20 -44.48 -21.91
CA ALA A 318 -3.56 -44.67 -23.22
C ALA A 318 -3.46 -46.14 -23.66
N ALA A 319 -3.87 -47.10 -22.82
CA ALA A 319 -3.72 -48.54 -23.09
C ALA A 319 -5.04 -49.25 -23.48
N GLN A 320 -6.17 -48.54 -23.58
CA GLN A 320 -7.47 -49.15 -23.94
C GLN A 320 -7.97 -48.78 -25.36
N HIS A 321 -7.16 -48.13 -26.19
CA HIS A 321 -7.53 -47.79 -27.57
C HIS A 321 -6.70 -48.49 -28.66
N ILE A 322 -5.99 -49.57 -28.32
CA ILE A 322 -5.36 -50.48 -29.29
C ILE A 322 -5.80 -51.91 -28.95
N GLU A 323 -7.05 -52.23 -29.27
CA GLU A 323 -7.53 -53.58 -29.61
C GLU A 323 -9.04 -53.49 -29.89
N LEU A 324 -9.38 -53.17 -31.15
CA LEU A 324 -10.46 -53.73 -31.99
C LEU A 324 -10.57 -52.92 -33.29
#